data_AF-A0A7J3T8E7-F1
#
_entry.id   AF-A0A7J3T8E7-F1
#
_cell.length_a   1.000
_cell.length_b   1.000
_cell.length_c   1.000
_cell.angle_alpha   90.00
_cell.angle_beta   90.00
_cell.angle_gamma   90.00
#
_symmetry.space_group_name_H-M   'P 1'
#
loop_
_entity.id
_entity.type
_entity.pdbx_description
1 polymer ?
#
loop_
_entity_poly.entity_id
_entity_poly.type
_entity_poly.pdbx_seq_one_letter_code
_entity_poly.pdbx_strand_id
1 'polypeptide(L)'
;MILFCFGIHGKVQLYVIFLGTGGSWPTVKRNVSAIAVKRGGEILLFDCGEGTQRQMQKSGLSYMQIKSIFISHFHGDHFLGLPGLIQTMQLNDRKEPLTIYGPRGISRIVEIVKNLGYFRPSYEIVGKDVDEGDEIRFNGYSVRPFRVEHNVPALGYVLEEDMRPG
;
A
#
# COMPACT_ATOMS: atom_id res chain seq x y z
N MET A 1 0.94 12.71 4.68
CA MET A 1 -0.18 11.95 4.09
C MET A 1 -1.49 12.52 4.60
N ILE A 2 -2.30 13.12 3.74
CA ILE A 2 -3.67 13.57 4.03
C ILE A 2 -4.57 12.83 3.03
N LEU A 3 -5.59 12.13 3.53
CA LEU A 3 -6.52 11.36 2.72
C LEU A 3 -7.93 11.93 2.92
N PHE A 4 -8.51 12.51 1.87
CA PHE A 4 -9.91 12.93 1.85
C PHE A 4 -10.79 11.80 1.31
N CYS A 5 -12.03 11.71 1.80
CA CYS A 5 -13.02 10.74 1.34
C CYS A 5 -14.42 11.37 1.40
N PHE A 6 -15.17 11.28 0.30
CA PHE A 6 -16.59 11.67 0.23
C PHE A 6 -17.41 10.51 -0.36
N GLY A 7 -18.58 10.22 0.23
CA GLY A 7 -19.46 9.15 -0.30
C GLY A 7 -20.76 8.90 0.47
N ILE A 8 -21.89 9.18 -0.20
CA ILE A 8 -23.27 8.80 0.13
C ILE A 8 -24.04 8.61 -1.19
N HIS A 9 -24.81 7.54 -1.46
CA HIS A 9 -24.99 6.28 -0.72
C HIS A 9 -24.66 5.05 -1.61
N GLY A 10 -25.38 3.92 -1.48
CA GLY A 10 -25.26 2.76 -2.38
C GLY A 10 -24.84 1.43 -1.73
N LYS A 11 -23.92 1.35 -0.77
CA LYS A 11 -22.71 2.16 -0.62
C LYS A 11 -21.54 1.19 -0.42
N VAL A 12 -20.57 1.15 -1.33
CA VAL A 12 -19.29 0.47 -1.04
C VAL A 12 -18.69 1.17 0.17
N GLN A 13 -18.51 0.44 1.27
CA GLN A 13 -18.03 1.03 2.52
C GLN A 13 -16.52 1.27 2.43
N LEU A 14 -16.10 2.49 2.77
CA LEU A 14 -14.70 2.86 2.91
C LEU A 14 -14.34 2.99 4.38
N TYR A 15 -13.26 2.32 4.78
CA TYR A 15 -12.66 2.42 6.11
C TYR A 15 -11.19 2.79 5.98
N VAL A 16 -10.71 3.68 6.85
CA VAL A 16 -9.29 4.03 6.95
C VAL A 16 -8.76 3.47 8.27
N ILE A 17 -7.82 2.52 8.20
CA ILE A 17 -7.25 1.83 9.36
C ILE A 17 -5.76 2.18 9.44
N PHE A 18 -5.38 2.89 10.49
CA PHE A 18 -3.99 3.22 10.79
C PHE A 18 -3.30 2.01 11.43
N LEU A 19 -2.52 1.28 10.63
CA LEU A 19 -1.75 0.11 11.09
C LEU A 19 -0.48 0.54 11.83
N GLY A 20 0.11 1.67 11.43
CA GLY A 20 1.19 2.34 12.14
C GLY A 20 1.20 3.84 11.88
N THR A 21 1.74 4.58 12.84
CA THR A 21 1.74 6.06 12.85
C THR A 21 2.99 6.68 13.48
N GLY A 22 3.96 5.87 13.90
CA GLY A 22 5.30 6.35 14.26
C GLY A 22 6.10 6.70 13.01
N GLY A 23 7.04 7.63 13.13
CA GLY A 23 8.03 7.93 12.10
C GLY A 23 9.42 7.44 12.49
N SER A 24 10.24 7.14 11.50
CA SER A 24 11.65 6.72 11.56
C SER A 24 11.93 5.35 12.21
N TRP A 25 11.27 5.00 13.32
CA TRP A 25 11.44 3.70 14.00
C TRP A 25 10.20 3.29 14.81
N PRO A 26 9.98 1.98 15.03
CA PRO A 26 8.85 1.50 15.80
C PRO A 26 9.05 1.74 17.30
N THR A 27 7.93 1.80 18.03
CA THR A 27 7.88 1.83 19.49
C THR A 27 6.93 0.73 19.99
N VAL A 28 6.97 0.41 21.29
CA VAL A 28 6.05 -0.55 21.92
C VAL A 28 4.57 -0.20 21.64
N LYS A 29 4.23 1.10 21.58
CA LYS A 29 2.86 1.59 21.39
C LYS A 29 2.48 1.88 19.93
N ARG A 30 3.44 2.25 19.07
CA ARG A 30 3.19 2.72 17.68
C ARG A 30 4.18 2.06 16.73
N ASN A 31 3.66 1.35 15.73
CA ASN A 31 4.45 0.87 14.59
C ASN A 31 4.75 2.02 13.61
N VAL A 32 5.75 1.82 12.73
CA VAL A 32 6.09 2.71 11.60
C VAL A 32 5.00 2.76 10.51
N SER A 33 5.12 3.69 9.56
CA SER A 33 4.06 4.06 8.60
C SER A 33 3.43 2.87 7.87
N ALA A 34 2.10 2.75 8.03
CA ALA A 34 1.23 1.94 7.20
C ALA A 34 -0.24 2.31 7.46
N ILE A 35 -1.01 2.58 6.39
CA ILE A 35 -2.46 2.83 6.44
C ILE A 35 -3.15 1.88 5.46
N ALA A 36 -4.07 1.06 5.95
CA ALA A 36 -4.96 0.27 5.11
C ALA A 36 -6.25 1.05 4.85
N VAL A 37 -6.55 1.31 3.58
CA VAL A 37 -7.86 1.78 3.13
C VAL A 37 -8.63 0.57 2.63
N LYS A 38 -9.61 0.11 3.40
CA LYS A 38 -10.48 -1.00 3.04
C LYS A 38 -11.69 -0.47 2.30
N ARG A 39 -11.87 -0.91 1.05
CA ARG A 39 -12.99 -0.54 0.18
C ARG A 39 -13.80 -1.79 -0.15
N GLY A 40 -14.90 -2.01 0.57
CA GLY A 40 -15.68 -3.25 0.45
C GLY A 40 -14.83 -4.51 0.71
N GLY A 41 -14.60 -5.31 -0.34
CA GLY A 41 -13.86 -6.58 -0.28
C GLY A 41 -12.34 -6.46 -0.43
N GLU A 42 -11.80 -5.31 -0.85
CA GLU A 42 -10.38 -5.11 -1.13
C GLU A 42 -9.72 -4.10 -0.17
N ILE A 43 -8.39 -4.16 -0.10
CA ILE A 43 -7.55 -3.24 0.67
C ILE A 43 -6.52 -2.60 -0.25
N LEU A 44 -6.42 -1.27 -0.17
CA LEU A 44 -5.30 -0.48 -0.67
C LEU A 44 -4.40 -0.14 0.51
N LEU A 45 -3.12 -0.49 0.43
CA LEU A 45 -2.16 -0.26 1.52
C LEU A 45 -1.26 0.93 1.16
N PHE A 46 -1.28 1.98 1.96
CA PHE A 46 -0.43 3.17 1.81
C PHE A 46 0.71 3.10 2.81
N ASP A 47 1.94 3.06 2.30
CA ASP A 47 3.17 2.61 2.96
C ASP A 47 3.10 1.18 3.53
N CYS A 48 4.27 0.55 3.63
CA CYS A 48 4.45 -0.78 4.22
C CYS A 48 5.75 -0.82 5.02
N GLY A 49 5.82 -0.05 6.10
CA GLY A 49 6.93 -0.11 7.06
C GLY A 49 7.09 -1.48 7.73
N GLU A 50 8.23 -1.71 8.37
CA GLU A 50 8.51 -2.96 9.10
C GLU A 50 7.38 -3.32 10.08
N GLY A 51 7.05 -4.60 10.21
CA GLY A 51 6.00 -5.06 11.14
C GLY A 51 4.55 -4.87 10.67
N THR A 52 4.31 -4.26 9.49
CA THR A 52 2.95 -4.03 8.94
C THR A 52 2.08 -5.29 8.94
N GLN A 53 2.60 -6.45 8.53
CA GLN A 53 1.86 -7.71 8.53
C GLN A 53 1.28 -8.10 9.92
N ARG A 54 2.04 -7.86 10.99
CA ARG A 54 1.61 -8.11 12.38
C ARG A 54 0.55 -7.09 12.83
N GLN A 55 0.64 -5.85 12.35
CA GLN A 55 -0.37 -4.84 12.62
C GLN A 55 -1.69 -5.15 11.89
N MET A 56 -1.63 -5.69 10.67
CA MET A 56 -2.82 -6.21 9.97
C MET A 56 -3.51 -7.32 10.77
N GLN A 57 -2.75 -8.34 11.21
CA GLN A 57 -3.28 -9.42 12.05
C GLN A 57 -3.99 -8.90 13.31
N LYS A 58 -3.37 -7.96 14.04
CA LYS A 58 -4.00 -7.30 15.21
C LYS A 58 -5.30 -6.56 14.89
N SER A 59 -5.40 -5.98 13.70
CA SER A 59 -6.59 -5.23 13.26
C SER A 59 -7.72 -6.13 12.73
N GLY A 60 -7.51 -7.45 12.63
CA GLY A 60 -8.45 -8.37 11.99
C GLY A 60 -8.52 -8.25 10.45
N LEU A 61 -7.65 -7.44 9.84
CA LEU A 61 -7.55 -7.32 8.38
C LEU A 61 -6.68 -8.45 7.82
N SER A 62 -7.18 -9.13 6.79
CA SER A 62 -6.39 -10.10 6.05
C SER A 62 -5.51 -9.41 5.02
N TYR A 63 -4.20 -9.65 5.06
CA TYR A 63 -3.26 -9.21 4.03
C TYR A 63 -3.59 -9.80 2.65
N MET A 64 -4.30 -10.93 2.58
CA MET A 64 -4.74 -11.52 1.32
C MET A 64 -5.73 -10.62 0.56
N GLN A 65 -6.42 -9.71 1.25
CA GLN A 65 -7.31 -8.72 0.63
C GLN A 65 -6.56 -7.52 0.02
N ILE A 66 -5.24 -7.38 0.22
CA ILE A 66 -4.48 -6.31 -0.41
C ILE A 66 -4.49 -6.49 -1.93
N LYS A 67 -5.05 -5.51 -2.65
CA LYS A 67 -5.02 -5.46 -4.12
C LYS A 67 -3.83 -4.68 -4.64
N SER A 68 -3.45 -3.61 -3.95
CA SER A 68 -2.30 -2.77 -4.33
C SER A 68 -1.65 -2.11 -3.11
N ILE A 69 -0.35 -1.83 -3.22
CA ILE A 69 0.43 -1.09 -2.23
C ILE A 69 0.93 0.19 -2.90
N PHE A 70 0.91 1.32 -2.17
CA PHE A 70 1.38 2.63 -2.63
C PHE A 70 2.45 3.12 -1.65
N ILE A 71 3.71 3.17 -2.09
CA ILE A 71 4.85 3.59 -1.28
C ILE A 71 5.08 5.09 -1.51
N SER A 72 4.97 5.91 -0.46
CA SER A 72 5.16 7.37 -0.59
C SER A 72 6.61 7.74 -0.96
N HIS A 73 7.59 7.12 -0.32
CA HIS A 73 9.02 7.35 -0.53
C HIS A 73 9.88 6.22 0.07
N PHE A 74 11.19 6.26 -0.16
CA PHE A 74 12.12 5.16 0.19
C PHE A 74 12.92 5.39 1.48
N HIS A 75 12.32 5.99 2.51
CA HIS A 75 12.83 5.81 3.88
C HIS A 75 12.39 4.45 4.43
N GLY A 76 13.25 3.79 5.21
CA GLY A 76 13.06 2.39 5.59
C GLY A 76 11.76 2.11 6.34
N ASP A 77 11.31 3.06 7.16
CA ASP A 77 10.07 3.02 7.92
C ASP A 77 8.79 3.11 7.05
N HIS A 78 8.92 3.34 5.74
CA HIS A 78 7.82 3.35 4.78
C HIS A 78 7.75 2.13 3.85
N PHE A 79 8.81 1.30 3.72
CA PHE A 79 8.80 0.16 2.77
C PHE A 79 9.47 -1.14 3.24
N LEU A 80 10.23 -1.18 4.35
CA LEU A 80 10.96 -2.39 4.77
C LEU A 80 10.07 -3.54 5.27
N GLY A 81 8.75 -3.33 5.38
CA GLY A 81 7.79 -4.41 5.60
C GLY A 81 7.47 -5.23 4.35
N LEU A 82 7.74 -4.70 3.15
CA LEU A 82 7.44 -5.37 1.88
C LEU A 82 7.99 -6.81 1.77
N PRO A 83 9.27 -7.11 2.08
CA PRO A 83 9.82 -8.44 1.84
C PRO A 83 9.15 -9.52 2.68
N GLY A 84 8.90 -9.22 3.96
CA GLY A 84 8.21 -10.13 4.88
C GLY A 84 6.74 -10.29 4.51
N LEU A 85 6.04 -9.20 4.17
CA LEU A 85 4.62 -9.25 3.78
C LEU A 85 4.40 -10.09 2.52
N ILE A 86 5.24 -9.90 1.49
CA ILE A 86 5.18 -10.62 0.22
C ILE A 86 5.43 -12.12 0.42
N GLN A 87 6.46 -12.49 1.19
CA GLN A 87 6.74 -13.90 1.47
C GLN A 87 5.63 -14.54 2.32
N THR A 88 5.08 -13.82 3.29
CA THR A 88 3.91 -14.29 4.06
C THR A 88 2.69 -14.50 3.16
N MET A 89 2.40 -13.61 2.20
CA MET A 89 1.32 -13.83 1.23
C MET A 89 1.51 -15.13 0.42
N GLN A 90 2.74 -15.42 -0.02
CA GLN A 90 3.04 -16.67 -0.71
C GLN A 90 2.87 -17.90 0.19
N LEU A 91 3.32 -17.83 1.44
CA LEU A 91 3.14 -18.91 2.44
C LEU A 91 1.66 -19.15 2.80
N ASN A 92 0.77 -18.22 2.45
CA ASN A 92 -0.68 -18.34 2.57
C ASN A 92 -1.36 -18.54 1.20
N ASP A 93 -0.63 -19.14 0.25
CA ASP A 93 -1.13 -19.56 -1.06
C ASP A 93 -1.72 -18.44 -1.94
N ARG A 94 -1.22 -17.20 -1.83
CA ARG A 94 -1.65 -16.11 -2.74
C ARG A 94 -1.46 -16.53 -4.20
N LYS A 95 -2.52 -16.33 -4.99
CA LYS A 95 -2.53 -16.49 -6.46
C LYS A 95 -2.77 -15.15 -7.17
N GLU A 96 -3.57 -14.27 -6.58
CA GLU A 96 -3.85 -12.92 -7.09
C GLU A 96 -2.57 -12.09 -7.27
N PRO A 97 -2.40 -11.39 -8.41
CA PRO A 97 -1.31 -10.43 -8.59
C PRO A 97 -1.26 -9.36 -7.49
N LEU A 98 -0.06 -8.87 -7.20
CA LEU A 98 0.17 -7.72 -6.33
C LEU A 98 0.90 -6.63 -7.10
N THR A 99 0.26 -5.47 -7.29
CA THR A 99 0.92 -4.29 -7.85
C THR A 99 1.36 -3.34 -6.74
N ILE A 100 2.59 -2.86 -6.84
CA ILE A 100 3.23 -1.96 -5.89
C ILE A 100 3.61 -0.69 -6.64
N TYR A 101 2.90 0.39 -6.35
CA TYR A 101 3.13 1.73 -6.90
C TYR A 101 4.05 2.52 -5.97
N GLY A 102 4.81 3.45 -6.52
CA GLY A 102 5.76 4.28 -5.77
C GLY A 102 6.53 5.22 -6.70
N PRO A 103 7.31 6.17 -6.15
CA PRO A 103 8.16 7.03 -6.95
C PRO A 103 9.19 6.22 -7.76
N ARG A 104 9.81 6.86 -8.74
CA ARG A 104 10.83 6.26 -9.62
C ARG A 104 11.87 5.43 -8.85
N GLY A 105 11.93 4.13 -9.15
CA GLY A 105 12.80 3.16 -8.49
C GLY A 105 12.04 2.04 -7.74
N ILE A 106 10.73 2.12 -7.58
CA ILE A 106 9.95 1.05 -6.94
C ILE A 106 10.00 -0.25 -7.76
N SER A 107 10.02 -0.19 -9.09
CA SER A 107 10.22 -1.37 -9.94
C SER A 107 11.53 -2.10 -9.61
N ARG A 108 12.62 -1.35 -9.38
CA ARG A 108 13.91 -1.91 -8.97
C ARG A 108 13.87 -2.51 -7.56
N ILE A 109 13.20 -1.84 -6.61
CA ILE A 109 13.02 -2.37 -5.26
C ILE A 109 12.24 -3.68 -5.28
N VAL A 110 11.17 -3.77 -6.07
CA VAL A 110 10.38 -5.01 -6.22
C VAL A 110 11.22 -6.15 -6.80
N GLU A 111 12.06 -5.90 -7.81
CA GLU A 111 12.99 -6.93 -8.30
C GLU A 111 14.02 -7.37 -7.25
N ILE A 112 14.56 -6.45 -6.45
CA ILE A 112 15.45 -6.80 -5.33
C ILE A 112 14.71 -7.69 -4.31
N VAL A 113 13.47 -7.34 -3.96
CA VAL A 113 12.65 -8.14 -3.02
C VAL A 113 12.32 -9.52 -3.57
N LYS A 114 12.00 -9.63 -4.88
CA LYS A 114 11.75 -10.92 -5.55
C LYS A 114 12.97 -11.86 -5.55
N ASN A 115 14.18 -11.30 -5.48
CA ASN A 115 15.45 -12.04 -5.46
C ASN A 115 16.10 -12.09 -4.06
N LEU A 116 15.37 -11.71 -3.00
CA LEU A 116 15.92 -11.65 -1.64
C LEU A 116 15.92 -13.03 -0.97
N GLY A 117 17.10 -13.62 -0.81
CA GLY A 117 17.28 -14.92 -0.16
C GLY A 117 16.71 -16.08 -0.98
N TYR A 118 16.28 -17.16 -0.32
CA TYR A 118 15.69 -18.33 -0.97
C TYR A 118 14.22 -18.15 -1.35
N PHE A 119 13.86 -16.97 -1.86
CA PHE A 119 12.51 -16.66 -2.31
C PHE A 119 12.31 -17.07 -3.78
N ARG A 120 11.15 -17.65 -4.09
CA ARG A 120 10.71 -17.99 -5.46
C ARG A 120 9.24 -17.61 -5.61
N PRO A 121 8.91 -16.44 -6.18
CA PRO A 121 7.52 -16.00 -6.36
C PRO A 121 6.64 -17.04 -7.04
N SER A 122 5.55 -17.44 -6.37
CA SER A 122 4.49 -18.32 -6.91
C SER A 122 3.26 -17.54 -7.38
N TYR A 123 3.31 -16.21 -7.32
CA TYR A 123 2.28 -15.28 -7.78
C TYR A 123 2.94 -14.03 -8.37
N GLU A 124 2.21 -13.28 -9.19
CA GLU A 124 2.73 -12.12 -9.86
C GLU A 124 2.95 -10.94 -8.89
N ILE A 125 4.15 -10.36 -8.90
CA ILE A 125 4.50 -9.18 -8.11
C ILE A 125 5.11 -8.16 -9.07
N VAL A 126 4.45 -7.01 -9.21
CA VAL A 126 4.80 -5.96 -10.18
C VAL A 126 5.07 -4.65 -9.46
N GLY A 127 6.26 -4.09 -9.62
CA GLY A 127 6.54 -2.71 -9.23
C GLY A 127 6.26 -1.76 -10.40
N LYS A 128 5.50 -0.69 -10.16
CA LYS A 128 5.21 0.36 -11.15
C LYS A 128 5.65 1.72 -10.62
N ASP A 129 6.73 2.24 -11.18
CA ASP A 129 7.14 3.64 -11.02
C ASP A 129 5.99 4.56 -11.48
N VAL A 130 5.63 5.54 -10.64
CA VAL A 130 4.63 6.58 -10.91
C VAL A 130 5.14 7.95 -10.44
N ASP A 131 4.58 9.03 -10.99
CA ASP A 131 4.89 10.42 -10.64
C ASP A 131 3.64 11.30 -10.77
N GLU A 132 3.74 12.56 -10.35
CA GLU A 132 2.68 13.55 -10.48
C GLU A 132 2.18 13.70 -11.92
N GLY A 133 0.86 13.60 -12.09
CA GLY A 133 0.18 13.58 -13.40
C GLY A 133 -0.38 12.22 -13.80
N ASP A 134 0.09 11.12 -13.19
CA ASP A 134 -0.48 9.79 -13.43
C ASP A 134 -1.89 9.63 -12.83
N GLU A 135 -2.72 8.78 -13.46
CA GLU A 135 -3.97 8.27 -12.88
C GLU A 135 -3.96 6.74 -12.86
N ILE A 136 -4.04 6.16 -11.67
CA ILE A 136 -4.10 4.71 -11.48
C ILE A 136 -5.56 4.33 -11.36
N ARG A 137 -6.14 3.90 -12.49
CA ARG A 137 -7.58 3.62 -12.63
C ARG A 137 -7.97 2.24 -12.08
N PHE A 138 -9.01 2.20 -11.27
CA PHE A 138 -9.64 0.97 -10.77
C PHE A 138 -11.14 0.97 -11.13
N ASN A 139 -11.86 -0.08 -10.71
CA ASN A 139 -13.31 -0.17 -10.95
C ASN A 139 -14.09 0.68 -9.92
N GLY A 140 -14.60 1.84 -10.35
CA GLY A 140 -15.40 2.75 -9.54
C GLY A 140 -14.59 3.77 -8.72
N TYR A 141 -13.28 3.91 -8.98
CA TYR A 141 -12.39 4.88 -8.34
C TYR A 141 -11.04 4.98 -9.08
N SER A 142 -10.23 5.99 -8.73
CA SER A 142 -8.81 6.05 -9.09
C SER A 142 -7.92 6.51 -7.94
N VAL A 143 -6.61 6.29 -8.10
CA VAL A 143 -5.57 6.82 -7.21
C VAL A 143 -4.62 7.71 -8.00
N ARG A 144 -4.45 8.96 -7.57
CA ARG A 144 -3.61 9.97 -8.24
C ARG A 144 -2.44 10.39 -7.33
N PRO A 145 -1.17 10.11 -7.70
CA PRO A 145 -0.01 10.68 -7.01
C PRO A 145 0.11 12.19 -7.23
N PHE A 146 0.71 12.87 -6.24
CA PHE A 146 1.14 14.27 -6.33
C PHE A 146 2.44 14.46 -5.56
N ARG A 147 3.29 15.41 -5.95
CA ARG A 147 4.58 15.62 -5.29
C ARG A 147 4.40 16.33 -3.94
N VAL A 148 5.25 16.01 -2.97
CA VAL A 148 5.27 16.66 -1.65
C VAL A 148 6.68 17.14 -1.31
N GLU A 149 6.77 18.22 -0.53
CA GLU A 149 8.03 18.72 -0.02
C GLU A 149 8.60 17.76 1.03
N HIS A 150 9.78 17.21 0.77
CA HIS A 150 10.49 16.27 1.63
C HIS A 150 11.99 16.26 1.28
N ASN A 151 12.83 15.67 2.14
CA ASN A 151 14.28 15.61 1.93
C ASN A 151 14.73 14.60 0.84
N VAL A 152 13.82 13.76 0.36
CA VAL A 152 14.00 12.79 -0.73
C VAL A 152 12.77 12.82 -1.65
N PRO A 153 12.85 12.35 -2.91
CA PRO A 153 11.68 12.26 -3.79
C PRO A 153 10.53 11.50 -3.12
N ALA A 154 9.38 12.16 -3.04
CA ALA A 154 8.23 11.68 -2.28
C ALA A 154 6.90 12.07 -2.91
N LEU A 155 5.92 11.18 -2.76
CA LEU A 155 4.57 11.34 -3.27
C LEU A 155 3.53 11.30 -2.14
N GLY A 156 2.56 12.19 -2.22
CA GLY A 156 1.23 11.99 -1.64
C GLY A 156 0.33 11.25 -2.64
N TYR A 157 -0.79 10.71 -2.14
CA TYR A 157 -1.78 10.03 -2.97
C TYR A 157 -3.19 10.53 -2.64
N VAL A 158 -3.99 10.82 -3.67
CA VAL A 158 -5.42 11.06 -3.58
C VAL A 158 -6.15 9.81 -4.02
N LEU A 159 -7.06 9.29 -3.19
CA LEU A 159 -8.03 8.26 -3.58
C LEU A 159 -9.35 8.96 -3.89
N GLU A 160 -9.92 8.73 -5.07
CA GLU A 160 -11.11 9.42 -5.55
C GLU A 160 -12.13 8.39 -6.06
N GLU A 161 -13.29 8.29 -5.41
CA GLU A 161 -14.38 7.44 -5.91
C GLU A 161 -15.07 8.09 -7.11
N ASP A 162 -15.48 7.27 -8.08
CA ASP A 162 -16.26 7.75 -9.22
C ASP A 162 -17.60 8.35 -8.76
N MET A 163 -18.03 9.40 -9.47
CA MET A 163 -19.40 9.88 -9.37
C MET A 163 -20.36 8.77 -9.81
N ARG A 164 -21.10 8.22 -8.86
CA ARG A 164 -22.16 7.24 -9.13
C ARG A 164 -23.39 8.00 -9.64
N PRO A 165 -23.99 7.63 -10.79
CA PRO A 165 -25.28 8.16 -11.17
C PRO A 165 -26.31 7.81 -10.08
N GLY A 166 -27.11 8.79 -9.69
CA GLY A 166 -28.13 8.69 -8.63
C GLY A 166 -29.42 8.03 -9.08
#